data_AF-A0A970SME1-F1
#
_entry.id   AF-A0A970SME1-F1
#
_cell.length_a   1.000
_cell.length_b   1.000
_cell.length_c   1.000
_cell.angle_alpha   90.00
_cell.angle_beta   90.00
_cell.angle_gamma   90.00
#
_symmetry.space_group_name_H-M   'P 1'
#
loop_
_entity.id
_entity.type
_entity.pdbx_description
1 polymer ?
#
loop_
_entity_poly.entity_id
_entity_poly.type
_entity_poly.pdbx_seq_one_letter_code
_entity_poly.pdbx_strand_id
1 'polypeptide(L)'
;MDNSNAQAQSLSPESNSSYGIVIAPLASAAALDSSAFSGINVCDDAIPNTWEERAKKAWEYYVEEPLIKNCINSWRTFAVGDEIKITSDDDEVKSKANELADRLGISEFVKDMILQLLVKGDAVGFKRYSKDGKDIEEVTCVNPISIKVKYAQGQLVEIQQFPEDSPTAGDGLKLPVEQTLHLKWDAPSFSPRGNSLVLPAFESIELLRDYRRAEKAIAKRWTTPLRFIKVGGEFGQRMIMPDQKMLHDVRDLMNKMDMK
;
A
#
# COMPACT_ATOMS: atom_id res chain seq x y z
N MET A 1 12.04 93.72 7.51
CA MET A 1 13.47 93.79 7.88
C MET A 1 13.84 92.42 8.43
N ASP A 2 14.61 91.54 7.81
CA ASP A 2 15.19 91.43 6.48
C ASP A 2 15.49 89.95 6.21
N ASN A 3 15.52 89.63 4.92
CA ASN A 3 15.87 88.35 4.31
C ASN A 3 17.27 87.83 4.69
N SER A 4 17.43 86.51 4.71
CA SER A 4 18.48 85.70 4.03
C SER A 4 18.46 84.28 4.63
N ASN A 5 18.51 83.16 3.90
CA ASN A 5 18.93 82.88 2.53
C ASN A 5 18.22 81.61 2.04
N ALA A 6 17.83 81.61 0.77
CA ALA A 6 17.41 80.42 0.05
C ALA A 6 18.62 79.69 -0.56
N GLN A 7 18.62 78.37 -0.53
CA GLN A 7 19.10 77.53 -1.64
C GLN A 7 18.50 76.13 -1.53
N ALA A 8 17.75 75.75 -2.55
CA ALA A 8 17.22 74.41 -2.79
C ALA A 8 18.12 73.66 -3.78
N GLN A 9 17.98 72.32 -3.80
CA GLN A 9 18.54 71.28 -4.70
C GLN A 9 19.57 70.39 -3.99
N SER A 10 19.50 69.06 -3.97
CA SER A 10 18.74 68.09 -4.79
C SER A 10 18.89 66.66 -4.21
N LEU A 11 18.08 65.74 -4.74
CA LEU A 11 18.23 64.26 -4.79
C LEU A 11 17.62 63.42 -3.64
N SER A 12 16.40 62.94 -3.95
CA SER A 12 15.86 61.57 -3.78
C SER A 12 15.89 60.88 -2.40
N PRO A 13 14.73 60.68 -1.74
CA PRO A 13 14.66 59.88 -0.52
C PRO A 13 14.70 58.37 -0.81
N GLU A 14 15.69 57.76 -0.19
CA GLU A 14 15.83 56.40 0.34
C GLU A 14 14.65 55.42 0.17
N SER A 15 15.04 54.21 -0.20
CA SER A 15 14.26 52.99 -0.35
C SER A 15 13.33 52.69 0.84
N ASN A 16 12.03 52.74 0.58
CA ASN A 16 11.00 52.09 1.41
C ASN A 16 11.11 50.56 1.27
N SER A 17 11.76 49.89 2.23
CA SER A 17 11.59 48.44 2.44
C SER A 17 10.55 48.25 3.56
N SER A 18 9.29 48.09 3.17
CA SER A 18 8.27 47.56 4.08
C SER A 18 8.49 46.05 4.21
N TYR A 19 9.04 45.61 5.34
CA TYR A 19 9.00 44.19 5.72
C TYR A 19 7.54 43.80 5.92
N GLY A 20 6.94 43.22 4.87
CA GLY A 20 5.69 42.50 4.98
C GLY A 20 5.94 41.25 5.82
N ILE A 21 5.41 41.25 7.04
CA ILE A 21 5.32 40.03 7.85
C ILE A 21 4.37 39.10 7.08
N VAL A 22 4.96 38.15 6.35
CA VAL A 22 4.23 37.01 5.81
C VAL A 22 3.80 36.19 7.01
N ILE A 23 2.52 36.30 7.39
CA ILE A 23 1.93 35.38 8.35
C ILE A 23 1.93 34.02 7.66
N ALA A 24 2.91 33.18 8.01
CA ALA A 24 2.94 31.80 7.59
C ALA A 24 1.64 31.16 8.10
N PRO A 25 0.83 30.53 7.22
CA PRO A 25 -0.33 29.78 7.70
C PRO A 25 0.19 28.69 8.64
N LEU A 26 -0.30 28.71 9.88
CA LEU A 26 -0.02 27.65 10.86
C LEU A 26 -0.40 26.32 10.21
N ALA A 27 0.57 25.42 10.09
CA ALA A 27 0.38 24.11 9.47
C ALA A 27 -0.78 23.39 10.16
N SER A 28 -1.80 23.00 9.38
CA SER A 28 -2.78 22.02 9.86
C SER A 28 -2.05 20.69 10.13
N ALA A 29 -2.56 19.84 11.02
CA ALA A 29 -1.93 18.56 11.38
C ALA A 29 -1.62 17.65 10.16
N ALA A 30 -2.28 17.88 9.03
CA ALA A 30 -2.05 17.19 7.75
C ALA A 30 -0.95 17.81 6.86
N ALA A 31 -0.30 18.89 7.30
CA ALA A 31 0.76 19.60 6.58
C ALA A 31 2.12 19.49 7.28
N LEU A 32 2.36 18.38 7.99
CA LEU A 32 3.70 18.06 8.48
C LEU A 32 4.58 17.74 7.26
N ASP A 33 5.63 18.53 7.11
CA ASP A 33 6.68 18.30 6.10
C ASP A 33 7.25 16.89 6.26
N SER A 34 7.44 16.19 5.14
CA SER A 34 8.10 14.89 5.09
C SER A 34 9.47 14.86 5.79
N SER A 35 10.15 16.02 5.86
CA SER A 35 11.41 16.19 6.58
C SER A 35 11.27 16.04 8.11
N ALA A 36 10.08 16.21 8.68
CA ALA A 36 9.84 16.08 10.11
C ALA A 36 9.91 14.64 10.62
N PHE A 37 9.87 13.65 9.71
CA PHE A 37 9.83 12.22 10.04
C PHE A 37 11.08 11.45 9.60
N SER A 38 12.09 12.12 9.04
CA SER A 38 13.30 11.47 8.51
C SER A 38 14.12 10.71 9.56
N GLY A 39 13.87 10.96 10.86
CA GLY A 39 14.52 10.28 11.98
C GLY A 39 13.74 9.10 12.58
N ILE A 40 12.54 8.78 12.08
CA ILE A 40 11.68 7.70 12.62
C ILE A 40 11.72 6.42 11.76
N ASN A 41 12.37 6.47 10.59
CA ASN A 41 12.60 5.29 9.76
C ASN A 41 13.65 4.38 10.41
N VAL A 42 13.21 3.52 11.31
CA VAL A 42 13.95 2.33 11.70
C VAL A 42 13.79 1.31 10.55
N CYS A 43 14.92 0.80 10.06
CA CYS A 43 15.06 -0.23 9.01
C CYS A 43 14.71 0.18 7.56
N ASP A 44 15.69 0.74 6.85
CA ASP A 44 15.64 1.11 5.41
C ASP A 44 15.30 -0.05 4.43
N ASP A 45 15.37 -1.32 4.85
CA ASP A 45 15.18 -2.46 3.94
C ASP A 45 13.72 -2.98 3.85
N ALA A 46 12.86 -2.70 4.84
CA ALA A 46 11.54 -3.33 4.93
C ALA A 46 10.47 -2.64 4.05
N ILE A 47 10.58 -1.33 3.86
CA ILE A 47 9.59 -0.49 3.17
C ILE A 47 10.14 -0.09 1.80
N PRO A 48 9.48 -0.49 0.69
CA PRO A 48 9.89 -0.05 -0.64
C PRO A 48 9.83 1.47 -0.82
N ASN A 49 10.76 2.01 -1.61
CA ASN A 49 10.87 3.45 -1.85
C ASN A 49 9.77 3.98 -2.76
N THR A 50 9.41 3.22 -3.80
CA THR A 50 8.38 3.66 -4.76
C THR A 50 6.98 3.38 -4.24
N TRP A 51 6.01 4.20 -4.63
CA TRP A 51 4.62 3.99 -4.22
C TRP A 51 4.05 2.70 -4.84
N GLU A 52 4.41 2.39 -6.09
CA GLU A 52 3.95 1.22 -6.83
C GLU A 52 4.40 -0.07 -6.15
N GLU A 53 5.65 -0.15 -5.71
CA GLU A 53 6.16 -1.31 -4.96
C GLU A 53 5.48 -1.44 -3.60
N ARG A 54 5.24 -0.32 -2.90
CA ARG A 54 4.48 -0.32 -1.64
C ARG A 54 3.05 -0.82 -1.85
N ALA A 55 2.35 -0.37 -2.89
CA ALA A 55 1.00 -0.80 -3.20
C ALA A 55 0.93 -2.29 -3.59
N LYS A 56 1.91 -2.80 -4.35
CA LYS A 56 2.03 -4.24 -4.67
C LYS A 56 2.28 -5.07 -3.42
N LYS A 57 3.22 -4.65 -2.58
CA LYS A 57 3.56 -5.34 -1.33
C LYS A 57 2.41 -5.32 -0.31
N ALA A 58 1.68 -4.22 -0.22
CA ALA A 58 0.46 -4.15 0.61
C ALA A 58 -0.62 -5.13 0.13
N TRP A 59 -0.78 -5.28 -1.19
CA TRP A 59 -1.70 -6.27 -1.77
C TRP A 59 -1.25 -7.71 -1.48
N GLU A 60 0.05 -8.00 -1.61
CA GLU A 60 0.63 -9.30 -1.22
C GLU A 60 0.31 -9.62 0.24
N TYR A 61 0.56 -8.68 1.15
CA TYR A 61 0.24 -8.87 2.57
C TYR A 61 -1.26 -9.06 2.83
N TYR A 62 -2.13 -8.34 2.14
CA TYR A 62 -3.57 -8.55 2.26
C TYR A 62 -3.98 -9.97 1.83
N VAL A 63 -3.34 -10.54 0.82
CA VAL A 63 -3.65 -11.90 0.33
C VAL A 63 -3.06 -12.96 1.24
N GLU A 64 -1.81 -12.80 1.66
CA GLU A 64 -1.04 -13.83 2.34
C GLU A 64 -1.19 -13.83 3.86
N GLU A 65 -1.44 -12.67 4.48
CA GLU A 65 -1.53 -12.53 5.94
C GLU A 65 -2.99 -12.47 6.42
N PRO A 66 -3.50 -13.52 7.08
CA PRO A 66 -4.89 -13.55 7.55
C PRO A 66 -5.22 -12.42 8.52
N LEU A 67 -4.24 -11.98 9.33
CA LEU A 67 -4.41 -10.87 10.26
C LEU A 67 -4.75 -9.57 9.52
N ILE A 68 -4.00 -9.27 8.45
CA ILE A 68 -4.22 -8.07 7.64
C ILE A 68 -5.55 -8.18 6.89
N LYS A 69 -5.81 -9.34 6.27
CA LYS A 69 -7.06 -9.61 5.58
C LYS A 69 -8.29 -9.40 6.47
N ASN A 70 -8.25 -9.95 7.68
CA ASN A 70 -9.35 -9.88 8.63
C ASN A 70 -9.55 -8.46 9.17
N CYS A 71 -8.48 -7.73 9.48
CA CYS A 71 -8.57 -6.34 9.91
C CYS A 71 -9.21 -5.45 8.83
N ILE A 72 -8.75 -5.57 7.58
CA ILE A 72 -9.28 -4.76 6.46
C ILE A 72 -10.73 -5.14 6.17
N ASN A 73 -11.07 -6.44 6.16
CA ASN A 73 -12.44 -6.87 5.94
C ASN A 73 -13.37 -6.42 7.08
N SER A 74 -12.89 -6.42 8.33
CA SER A 74 -13.67 -5.91 9.48
C SER A 74 -13.96 -4.41 9.33
N TRP A 75 -12.94 -3.63 8.94
CA TRP A 75 -13.12 -2.20 8.63
C TRP A 75 -14.08 -1.98 7.46
N ARG A 76 -13.97 -2.79 6.39
CA ARG A 76 -14.87 -2.71 5.23
C ARG A 76 -16.32 -2.98 5.64
N THR A 77 -16.56 -4.04 6.38
CA THR A 77 -17.91 -4.39 6.88
C THR A 77 -18.44 -3.31 7.82
N PHE A 78 -17.59 -2.73 8.67
CA PHE A 78 -18.01 -1.67 9.58
C PHE A 78 -18.32 -0.35 8.87
N ALA A 79 -17.46 0.07 7.93
CA ALA A 79 -17.58 1.37 7.26
C ALA A 79 -18.68 1.39 6.19
N VAL A 80 -18.83 0.31 5.43
CA VAL A 80 -19.83 0.22 4.35
C VAL A 80 -21.16 -0.32 4.85
N GLY A 81 -21.12 -1.20 5.86
CA GLY A 81 -22.27 -2.01 6.23
C GLY A 81 -22.61 -3.03 5.15
N ASP A 82 -23.82 -3.59 5.25
CA ASP A 82 -24.30 -4.63 4.33
C ASP A 82 -24.86 -4.02 3.03
N GLU A 83 -25.61 -2.91 3.16
CA GLU A 83 -26.36 -2.26 2.09
C GLU A 83 -26.11 -0.75 2.01
N ILE A 84 -25.98 -0.25 0.79
CA ILE A 84 -25.97 1.19 0.50
C ILE A 84 -27.39 1.59 0.11
N LYS A 85 -28.04 2.45 0.91
CA LYS A 85 -29.40 2.91 0.65
C LYS A 85 -29.39 4.26 -0.04
N ILE A 86 -30.11 4.36 -1.15
CA ILE A 86 -30.35 5.62 -1.84
C ILE A 86 -31.64 6.24 -1.30
N THR A 87 -31.53 7.45 -0.77
CA THR A 87 -32.65 8.22 -0.22
C THR A 87 -32.90 9.46 -1.06
N SER A 88 -34.16 9.75 -1.33
CA SER A 88 -34.62 11.00 -1.96
C SER A 88 -36.01 11.34 -1.42
N ASP A 89 -36.34 12.62 -1.39
CA ASP A 89 -37.67 13.13 -1.03
C ASP A 89 -38.70 12.90 -2.15
N ASP A 90 -38.24 12.62 -3.37
CA ASP A 90 -39.05 12.29 -4.53
C ASP A 90 -39.00 10.77 -4.78
N ASP A 91 -40.17 10.12 -4.67
CA ASP A 91 -40.30 8.67 -4.84
C ASP A 91 -39.99 8.21 -6.27
N GLU A 92 -40.28 9.02 -7.30
CA GLU A 92 -39.94 8.66 -8.69
C GLU A 92 -38.43 8.68 -8.91
N VAL A 93 -37.76 9.73 -8.41
CA VAL A 93 -36.30 9.85 -8.50
C VAL A 93 -35.63 8.74 -7.72
N LYS A 94 -36.15 8.42 -6.53
CA LYS A 94 -35.66 7.31 -5.71
C LYS A 94 -35.77 5.98 -6.43
N SER A 95 -36.91 5.65 -7.04
CA SER A 95 -37.09 4.39 -7.78
C SER A 95 -36.11 4.28 -8.94
N LYS A 96 -36.03 5.33 -9.77
CA LYS A 96 -35.11 5.37 -10.92
C LYS A 96 -33.65 5.27 -10.50
N ALA A 97 -33.28 5.91 -9.39
CA ALA A 97 -31.92 5.85 -8.87
C ALA A 97 -31.55 4.46 -8.33
N ASN A 98 -32.48 3.76 -7.68
CA ASN A 98 -32.24 2.38 -7.24
C ASN A 98 -32.12 1.42 -8.44
N GLU A 99 -33.00 1.55 -9.45
CA GLU A 99 -32.89 0.75 -10.69
C GLU A 99 -31.56 0.98 -11.40
N LEU A 100 -31.10 2.24 -11.47
CA LEU A 100 -29.80 2.57 -12.03
C LEU A 100 -28.65 1.99 -11.20
N ALA A 101 -28.77 2.02 -9.88
CA ALA A 101 -27.74 1.50 -8.97
C ALA A 101 -27.59 -0.02 -9.08
N ASP A 102 -28.69 -0.73 -9.20
CA ASP A 102 -28.71 -2.17 -9.42
C ASP A 102 -28.14 -2.52 -10.80
N ARG A 103 -28.55 -1.79 -11.85
CA ARG A 103 -28.05 -1.99 -13.22
C ARG A 103 -26.54 -1.79 -13.32
N LEU A 104 -26.01 -0.79 -12.62
CA LEU A 104 -24.58 -0.45 -12.65
C LEU A 104 -23.75 -1.20 -11.59
N GLY A 105 -24.37 -1.99 -10.71
CA GLY A 105 -23.66 -2.68 -9.63
C GLY A 105 -22.96 -1.73 -8.65
N ILE A 106 -23.59 -0.59 -8.31
CA ILE A 106 -22.95 0.48 -7.51
C ILE A 106 -22.44 -0.05 -6.16
N SER A 107 -23.16 -0.99 -5.54
CA SER A 107 -22.76 -1.56 -4.26
C SER A 107 -21.46 -2.37 -4.34
N GLU A 108 -21.26 -3.14 -5.42
CA GLU A 108 -20.01 -3.86 -5.66
C GLU A 108 -18.87 -2.88 -5.99
N PHE A 109 -19.14 -1.93 -6.88
CA PHE A 109 -18.20 -0.87 -7.23
C PHE A 109 -17.68 -0.11 -6.00
N VAL A 110 -18.56 0.30 -5.09
CA VAL A 110 -18.16 1.01 -3.85
C VAL A 110 -17.35 0.09 -2.92
N LYS A 111 -17.76 -1.17 -2.78
CA LYS A 111 -17.03 -2.16 -1.95
C LYS A 111 -15.61 -2.39 -2.49
N ASP A 112 -15.43 -2.45 -3.80
CA ASP A 112 -14.12 -2.60 -4.46
C ASP A 112 -13.28 -1.34 -4.33
N MET A 113 -13.86 -0.16 -4.58
CA MET A 113 -13.18 1.13 -4.40
C MET A 113 -12.64 1.27 -2.98
N ILE A 114 -13.44 0.96 -1.97
CA ILE A 114 -13.03 1.03 -0.56
C ILE A 114 -11.94 -0.01 -0.25
N LEU A 115 -12.04 -1.21 -0.82
CA LEU A 115 -10.98 -2.21 -0.66
C LEU A 115 -9.64 -1.72 -1.23
N GLN A 116 -9.64 -1.16 -2.45
CA GLN A 116 -8.43 -0.60 -3.05
C GLN A 116 -7.90 0.57 -2.21
N LEU A 117 -8.79 1.44 -1.74
CA LEU A 117 -8.45 2.60 -0.92
C LEU A 117 -7.78 2.20 0.40
N LEU A 118 -8.32 1.20 1.11
CA LEU A 118 -7.76 0.73 2.38
C LEU A 118 -6.45 -0.04 2.18
N VAL A 119 -6.37 -0.92 1.17
CA VAL A 119 -5.20 -1.79 0.97
C VAL A 119 -4.06 -1.05 0.29
N LYS A 120 -4.31 -0.26 -0.77
CA LYS A 120 -3.26 0.40 -1.56
C LYS A 120 -3.09 1.88 -1.21
N GLY A 121 -4.02 2.45 -0.46
CA GLY A 121 -4.06 3.88 -0.15
C GLY A 121 -4.69 4.73 -1.23
N ASP A 122 -5.08 4.12 -2.35
CA ASP A 122 -5.58 4.82 -3.53
C ASP A 122 -6.68 4.01 -4.19
N ALA A 123 -7.66 4.68 -4.78
CA ALA A 123 -8.75 4.06 -5.50
C ALA A 123 -9.13 4.88 -6.72
N VAL A 124 -9.26 4.22 -7.86
CA VAL A 124 -9.65 4.86 -9.12
C VAL A 124 -10.89 4.20 -9.69
N GLY A 125 -11.96 4.98 -9.79
CA GLY A 125 -13.20 4.59 -10.43
C GLY A 125 -13.32 5.22 -11.80
N PHE A 126 -13.71 4.44 -12.80
CA PHE A 126 -13.93 4.92 -14.15
C PHE A 126 -15.41 4.73 -14.53
N LYS A 127 -16.04 5.78 -15.06
CA LYS A 127 -17.41 5.71 -15.60
C LYS A 127 -17.38 5.82 -17.12
N ARG A 128 -18.05 4.89 -17.80
CA ARG A 128 -18.24 4.92 -19.25
C ARG A 128 -19.65 5.40 -19.56
N TYR A 129 -19.76 6.44 -20.39
CA TYR A 129 -21.04 6.85 -20.96
C TYR A 129 -21.41 5.98 -22.17
N SER A 130 -22.71 5.81 -22.38
CA SER A 130 -23.25 5.25 -23.61
C SER A 130 -22.83 6.10 -24.82
N LYS A 131 -22.88 5.53 -26.03
CA LYS A 131 -22.50 6.19 -27.29
C LYS A 131 -23.22 7.52 -27.53
N ASP A 132 -24.40 7.68 -26.94
CA ASP A 132 -25.22 8.90 -27.01
C ASP A 132 -24.84 9.98 -25.99
N GLY A 133 -23.89 9.69 -25.08
CA GLY A 133 -23.34 10.63 -24.08
C GLY A 133 -24.31 11.02 -22.95
N LYS A 134 -25.53 10.49 -22.94
CA LYS A 134 -26.60 10.88 -22.00
C LYS A 134 -26.81 9.91 -20.84
N ASP A 135 -26.46 8.63 -21.01
CA ASP A 135 -26.64 7.60 -19.98
C ASP A 135 -25.28 6.99 -19.59
N ILE A 136 -25.18 6.53 -18.34
CA ILE A 136 -24.01 5.80 -17.84
C ILE A 136 -24.21 4.33 -18.17
N GLU A 137 -23.28 3.78 -18.95
CA GLU A 137 -23.31 2.39 -19.38
C GLU A 137 -22.63 1.47 -18.36
N GLU A 138 -21.48 1.89 -17.83
CA GLU A 138 -20.69 1.06 -16.91
C GLU A 138 -19.92 1.92 -15.92
N VAL A 139 -19.74 1.39 -14.71
CA VAL A 139 -18.82 1.93 -13.71
C VAL A 139 -17.89 0.81 -13.27
N THR A 140 -16.58 1.03 -13.38
CA THR A 140 -15.56 0.01 -13.12
C THR A 140 -14.51 0.54 -12.14
N CYS A 141 -14.15 -0.25 -11.14
CA CYS A 141 -13.00 0.04 -10.28
C CYS A 141 -11.73 -0.43 -10.99
N VAL A 142 -10.81 0.50 -11.31
CA VAL A 142 -9.56 0.20 -11.98
C VAL A 142 -8.44 0.01 -10.96
N ASN A 143 -7.50 -0.90 -11.21
CA ASN A 143 -6.35 -1.07 -10.34
C ASN A 143 -5.48 0.22 -10.31
N PRO A 144 -5.31 0.87 -9.16
CA PRO A 144 -4.52 2.10 -9.04
C PRO A 144 -3.06 1.97 -9.47
N ILE A 145 -2.47 0.76 -9.38
CA ILE A 145 -1.08 0.47 -9.77
C ILE A 145 -0.91 0.57 -11.29
N SER A 146 -1.97 0.26 -12.05
CA SER A 146 -1.98 0.32 -13.51
C SER A 146 -2.09 1.75 -14.04
N ILE A 147 -2.33 2.74 -13.18
CA ILE A 147 -2.62 4.11 -13.58
C ILE A 147 -1.43 5.00 -13.25
N LYS A 148 -1.12 5.95 -14.13
CA LYS A 148 -0.26 7.10 -13.84
C LYS A 148 -1.10 8.37 -13.81
N VAL A 149 -1.04 9.08 -12.69
CA VAL A 149 -1.75 10.34 -12.47
C VAL A 149 -0.77 11.50 -12.52
N LYS A 150 -1.16 12.60 -13.17
CA LYS A 150 -0.44 13.89 -13.11
C LYS A 150 -1.34 14.95 -12.50
N TYR A 151 -0.80 15.64 -11.51
CA TYR A 151 -1.44 16.76 -10.86
C TYR A 151 -0.78 18.07 -11.25
N ALA A 152 -1.58 19.10 -11.51
CA ALA A 152 -1.13 20.48 -11.58
C ALA A 152 -1.97 21.32 -10.62
N GLN A 153 -1.32 22.09 -9.74
CA GLN A 153 -1.99 22.97 -8.76
C GLN A 153 -3.05 22.25 -7.90
N GLY A 154 -2.83 20.97 -7.58
CA GLY A 154 -3.77 20.18 -6.78
C GLY A 154 -4.98 19.62 -7.56
N GLN A 155 -5.10 19.91 -8.86
CA GLN A 155 -6.10 19.33 -9.75
C GLN A 155 -5.51 18.22 -10.62
N LEU A 156 -6.31 17.20 -10.88
CA LEU A 156 -5.93 16.07 -11.72
C LEU A 156 -6.00 16.50 -13.19
N VAL A 157 -4.87 16.45 -13.90
CA VAL A 157 -4.77 16.95 -15.28
C VAL A 157 -4.71 15.80 -16.28
N GLU A 158 -4.05 14.71 -15.93
CA GLU A 158 -3.88 13.58 -16.84
C GLU A 158 -3.93 12.26 -16.07
N ILE A 159 -4.63 11.29 -16.67
CA ILE A 159 -4.73 9.92 -16.18
C ILE A 159 -4.45 9.01 -17.36
N GLN A 160 -3.42 8.18 -17.22
CA GLN A 160 -3.06 7.18 -18.22
C GLN A 160 -3.06 5.81 -17.57
N GLN A 161 -3.77 4.87 -18.19
CA GLN A 161 -3.74 3.48 -17.79
C GLN A 161 -2.74 2.70 -18.64
N PHE A 162 -1.90 1.90 -17.99
CA PHE A 162 -0.95 0.99 -18.61
C PHE A 162 -1.34 -0.45 -18.25
N PRO A 163 -1.18 -1.42 -19.16
CA PRO A 163 -1.37 -2.83 -18.83
C PRO A 163 -0.45 -3.26 -17.68
N GLU A 164 -0.96 -4.03 -16.73
CA GLU A 164 -0.18 -4.48 -15.56
C GLU A 164 1.06 -5.29 -15.95
N ASP A 165 0.94 -6.12 -17.00
CA ASP A 165 2.02 -6.98 -17.50
C ASP A 165 3.05 -6.23 -18.35
N SER A 166 2.75 -5.00 -18.77
CA SER A 166 3.67 -4.20 -19.59
C SER A 166 3.50 -2.69 -19.34
N PRO A 167 4.02 -2.19 -18.20
CA PRO A 167 3.90 -0.79 -17.79
C PRO A 167 4.65 0.21 -18.70
N THR A 168 5.37 -0.29 -19.70
CA THR A 168 6.14 0.47 -20.70
C THR A 168 5.72 0.19 -22.15
N ALA A 169 4.74 -0.68 -22.40
CA ALA A 169 4.28 -0.94 -23.76
C ALA A 169 3.27 0.13 -24.21
N GLY A 170 3.75 1.04 -25.06
CA GLY A 170 2.93 2.00 -25.79
C GLY A 170 2.59 3.29 -25.03
N ASP A 171 1.77 4.13 -25.65
CA ASP A 171 1.41 5.47 -25.15
C ASP A 171 0.41 5.46 -23.96
N GLY A 172 0.03 4.27 -23.46
CA GLY A 172 -1.00 4.10 -22.44
C GLY A 172 -2.39 4.51 -22.93
N LEU A 173 -3.44 3.97 -22.31
CA LEU A 173 -4.81 4.40 -22.57
C LEU A 173 -5.08 5.69 -21.79
N LYS A 174 -5.27 6.81 -22.48
CA LYS A 174 -5.67 8.08 -21.85
C LYS A 174 -7.12 7.99 -21.40
N LEU A 175 -7.35 8.11 -20.10
CA LEU A 175 -8.69 8.14 -19.52
C LEU A 175 -9.14 9.60 -19.38
N PRO A 176 -10.36 9.96 -19.81
CA PRO A 176 -10.90 11.30 -19.59
C PRO A 176 -11.00 11.61 -18.09
N VAL A 177 -10.44 12.75 -17.67
CA VAL A 177 -10.41 13.17 -16.26
C VAL A 177 -11.83 13.34 -15.71
N GLU A 178 -12.75 13.89 -16.48
CA GLU A 178 -14.16 14.10 -16.09
C GLU A 178 -14.93 12.79 -15.87
N GLN A 179 -14.42 11.68 -16.40
CA GLN A 179 -14.97 10.34 -16.29
C GLN A 179 -14.27 9.50 -15.23
N THR A 180 -13.30 10.07 -14.52
CA THR A 180 -12.47 9.33 -13.57
C THR A 180 -12.58 9.93 -12.17
N LEU A 181 -12.94 9.08 -11.21
CA LEU A 181 -12.95 9.37 -9.79
C LEU A 181 -11.64 8.86 -9.19
N HIS A 182 -10.81 9.74 -8.64
CA HIS A 182 -9.57 9.37 -7.96
C HIS A 182 -9.65 9.77 -6.49
N LEU A 183 -9.60 8.78 -5.60
CA LEU A 183 -9.72 8.95 -4.16
C LEU A 183 -8.42 8.55 -3.48
N LYS A 184 -7.90 9.46 -2.64
CA LYS A 184 -6.64 9.26 -1.90
C LYS A 184 -6.95 9.05 -0.42
N TRP A 185 -6.41 8.00 0.18
CA TRP A 185 -6.48 7.77 1.62
C TRP A 185 -5.32 8.44 2.34
N ASP A 186 -5.60 9.04 3.49
CA ASP A 186 -4.61 9.56 4.44
C ASP A 186 -3.42 10.27 3.78
N ALA A 187 -3.72 11.21 2.89
CA ALA A 187 -2.72 11.96 2.16
C ALA A 187 -3.06 13.45 2.05
N PRO A 188 -2.04 14.34 2.16
CA PRO A 188 -2.22 15.76 1.93
C PRO A 188 -2.73 16.06 0.52
N SER A 189 -3.39 17.21 0.35
CA SER A 189 -3.97 17.65 -0.92
C SER A 189 -2.94 17.68 -2.06
N PHE A 190 -1.69 18.07 -1.76
CA PHE A 190 -0.58 18.16 -2.70
C PHE A 190 0.05 16.80 -3.06
N SER A 191 -0.17 15.75 -2.26
CA SER A 191 0.38 14.42 -2.56
C SER A 191 -0.36 13.83 -3.77
N PRO A 192 0.36 13.32 -4.79
CA PRO A 192 -0.28 12.73 -5.95
C PRO A 192 -0.97 11.40 -5.64
N ARG A 193 -0.59 10.73 -4.52
CA ARG A 193 -1.08 9.41 -4.11
C ARG A 193 -1.43 9.37 -2.63
N GLY A 194 -2.29 8.41 -2.28
CA GLY A 194 -2.62 8.13 -0.88
C GLY A 194 -1.70 7.11 -0.22
N ASN A 195 -1.78 7.05 1.11
CA ASN A 195 -1.03 6.12 1.95
C ASN A 195 -1.92 4.93 2.32
N SER A 196 -1.36 3.72 2.24
CA SER A 196 -2.08 2.49 2.60
C SER A 196 -2.27 2.35 4.11
N LEU A 197 -3.40 1.77 4.55
CA LEU A 197 -3.60 1.38 5.95
C LEU A 197 -2.62 0.29 6.40
N VAL A 198 -2.09 -0.49 5.45
CA VAL A 198 -1.13 -1.57 5.70
C VAL A 198 0.28 -1.02 5.90
N LEU A 199 0.59 0.15 5.31
CA LEU A 199 1.94 0.72 5.29
C LEU A 199 2.61 0.79 6.67
N PRO A 200 1.95 1.27 7.74
CA PRO A 200 2.58 1.32 9.08
C PRO A 200 2.91 -0.05 9.65
N ALA A 201 2.29 -1.12 9.17
CA ALA A 201 2.48 -2.48 9.67
C ALA A 201 3.55 -3.26 8.89
N PHE A 202 4.16 -2.71 7.84
CA PHE A 202 5.08 -3.45 6.94
C PHE A 202 6.23 -4.13 7.69
N GLU A 203 6.92 -3.39 8.55
CA GLU A 203 8.04 -3.94 9.32
C GLU A 203 7.59 -5.05 10.28
N SER A 204 6.45 -4.83 10.96
CA SER A 204 5.89 -5.82 11.88
C SER A 204 5.46 -7.10 11.15
N ILE A 205 4.96 -6.98 9.92
CA ILE A 205 4.56 -8.13 9.10
C ILE A 205 5.79 -8.95 8.70
N GLU A 206 6.87 -8.31 8.23
CA GLU A 206 8.11 -9.04 7.89
C GLU A 206 8.68 -9.77 9.10
N LEU A 207 8.73 -9.10 10.24
CA LEU A 207 9.21 -9.71 11.48
C LEU A 207 8.37 -10.94 11.86
N LEU A 208 7.04 -10.85 11.77
CA LEU A 208 6.14 -11.98 12.01
C LEU A 208 6.37 -13.14 11.04
N ARG A 209 6.63 -12.84 9.76
CA ARG A 209 6.94 -13.87 8.75
C ARG A 209 8.23 -14.60 9.09
N ASP A 210 9.27 -13.89 9.51
CA ASP A 210 10.54 -14.49 9.89
C ASP A 210 10.43 -15.35 11.15
N TYR A 211 9.65 -14.91 12.15
CA TYR A 211 9.35 -15.76 13.32
C TYR A 211 8.66 -17.07 12.91
N ARG A 212 7.63 -17.01 12.06
CA ARG A 212 6.94 -18.23 11.60
C ARG A 212 7.84 -19.14 10.77
N ARG A 213 8.77 -18.57 9.98
CA ARG A 213 9.79 -19.35 9.25
C ARG A 213 10.71 -20.07 10.24
N ALA A 214 11.18 -19.38 11.28
CA ALA A 214 12.01 -19.96 12.33
C ALA A 214 11.28 -21.09 13.08
N GLU A 215 10.02 -20.87 13.48
CA GLU A 215 9.19 -21.89 14.14
C GLU A 215 9.00 -23.13 13.28
N LYS A 216 8.69 -22.96 11.99
CA LYS A 216 8.60 -24.08 11.02
C LYS A 216 9.92 -24.83 10.91
N ALA A 217 11.05 -24.13 10.88
CA ALA A 217 12.37 -24.74 10.82
C ALA A 217 12.69 -25.56 12.09
N ILE A 218 12.32 -25.04 13.27
CA ILE A 218 12.43 -25.77 14.54
C ILE A 218 11.55 -27.01 14.50
N ALA A 219 10.26 -26.89 14.18
CA ALA A 219 9.34 -28.02 14.10
C ALA A 219 9.84 -29.12 13.14
N LYS A 220 10.40 -28.74 11.98
CA LYS A 220 10.99 -29.68 11.01
C LYS A 220 12.21 -30.42 11.58
N ARG A 221 13.04 -29.76 12.40
CA ARG A 221 14.16 -30.42 13.08
C ARG A 221 13.68 -31.41 14.14
N TRP A 222 12.65 -31.06 14.91
CA TRP A 222 12.11 -31.90 15.98
C TRP A 222 11.34 -33.13 15.46
N THR A 223 10.75 -33.05 14.26
CA THR A 223 10.04 -34.17 13.62
C THR A 223 10.96 -35.18 12.93
N THR A 224 12.25 -34.87 12.80
CA THR A 224 13.24 -35.78 12.18
C THR A 224 14.01 -36.51 13.28
N PRO A 225 13.68 -37.79 13.60
CA PRO A 225 14.45 -38.53 14.59
C PRO A 225 15.89 -38.73 14.08
N LEU A 226 16.85 -38.08 14.73
CA LEU A 226 18.27 -38.31 14.53
C LEU A 226 18.69 -39.58 15.28
N ARG A 227 18.98 -40.65 14.54
CA ARG A 227 19.50 -41.89 15.10
C ARG A 227 21.03 -41.83 15.14
N PHE A 228 21.60 -41.77 16.34
CA PHE A 228 23.04 -41.97 16.54
C PHE A 228 23.28 -43.42 16.93
N ILE A 229 24.11 -44.13 16.15
CA ILE A 229 24.53 -45.50 16.46
C ILE A 229 26.01 -45.45 16.82
N LYS A 230 26.31 -45.70 18.10
CA LYS A 230 27.69 -45.83 18.58
C LYS A 230 28.14 -47.27 18.36
N VAL A 231 29.18 -47.46 17.55
CA VAL A 231 29.81 -48.76 17.32
C VAL A 231 31.16 -48.77 18.06
N GLY A 232 31.30 -49.68 19.03
CA GLY A 232 32.50 -49.79 19.87
C GLY A 232 32.46 -48.94 21.14
N GLY A 233 33.45 -49.16 22.02
CA GLY A 233 33.56 -48.54 23.34
C GLY A 233 33.81 -49.56 24.46
N GLU A 234 33.88 -49.07 25.69
CA GLU A 234 34.02 -49.92 26.87
C GLU A 234 32.67 -50.57 27.18
N PHE A 235 32.62 -51.90 27.08
CA PHE A 235 31.45 -52.70 27.43
C PHE A 235 31.85 -53.65 28.57
N GLY A 236 31.46 -53.29 29.79
CA GLY A 236 31.96 -53.98 30.99
C GLY A 236 33.46 -53.73 31.20
N GLN A 237 34.25 -54.78 31.37
CA GLN A 237 35.72 -54.70 31.52
C GLN A 237 36.50 -54.85 30.21
N ARG A 238 35.83 -54.88 29.05
CA ARG A 238 36.47 -55.08 27.75
C ARG A 238 36.27 -53.86 26.86
N MET A 239 37.38 -53.30 26.39
CA MET A 239 37.39 -52.27 25.37
C MET A 239 37.20 -52.93 24.01
N ILE A 240 36.04 -52.70 23.39
CA ILE A 240 35.75 -53.20 22.04
C ILE A 240 36.19 -52.11 21.07
N MET A 241 37.35 -52.30 20.44
CA MET A 241 37.73 -51.54 19.26
C MET A 241 37.03 -52.14 18.03
N PRO A 242 36.26 -51.35 17.27
CA PRO A 242 35.52 -51.87 16.13
C PRO A 242 36.46 -52.15 14.96
N ASP A 243 36.45 -53.40 14.48
CA ASP A 243 37.13 -53.79 13.25
C ASP A 243 36.34 -53.37 12.00
N GLN A 244 37.03 -53.20 10.87
CA GLN A 244 36.42 -52.79 9.59
C GLN A 244 35.24 -53.69 9.17
N LYS A 245 35.32 -54.99 9.47
CA LYS A 245 34.25 -55.96 9.18
C LYS A 245 32.97 -55.67 9.98
N MET A 246 33.09 -55.33 11.26
CA MET A 246 31.95 -54.95 12.11
C MET A 246 31.27 -53.68 11.60
N LEU A 247 32.04 -52.71 11.09
CA LEU A 247 31.48 -51.48 10.51
C LEU A 247 30.66 -51.78 9.24
N HIS A 248 31.12 -52.72 8.40
CA HIS A 248 30.37 -53.16 7.22
C HIS A 248 29.08 -53.89 7.61
N ASP A 249 29.13 -54.80 8.58
CA ASP A 249 27.95 -55.55 9.03
C ASP A 249 26.88 -54.62 9.64
N VAL A 250 27.29 -53.64 10.46
CA VAL A 250 26.38 -52.63 11.03
C VAL A 250 25.77 -51.76 9.94
N ARG A 251 26.57 -51.33 8.95
CA ARG A 251 26.08 -50.56 7.81
C ARG A 251 25.04 -51.35 7.00
N ASP A 252 25.27 -52.63 6.75
CA ASP A 252 24.35 -53.47 5.98
C ASP A 252 23.05 -53.76 6.76
N LEU A 253 23.13 -53.90 8.08
CA LEU A 253 21.96 -53.97 8.97
C LEU A 253 21.16 -52.67 8.95
N MET A 254 21.83 -51.51 9.02
CA MET A 254 21.16 -50.20 8.91
C MET A 254 20.45 -50.04 7.57
N ASN A 255 21.11 -50.38 6.45
CA ASN A 255 20.52 -50.31 5.12
C ASN A 255 19.29 -51.22 4.96
N LYS A 256 19.28 -52.38 5.64
CA LYS A 256 18.11 -53.28 5.67
C LYS A 256 16.97 -52.75 6.52
N MET A 257 17.27 -52.10 7.65
CA MET A 257 16.27 -51.51 8.56
C MET A 257 15.66 -50.20 8.02
N ASP A 258 16.42 -49.43 7.24
CA ASP A 258 16.00 -48.17 6.62
C ASP A 258 15.54 -48.34 5.15
N MET A 259 15.08 -49.53 4.75
CA MET A 259 14.39 -49.68 3.48
C MET A 259 13.16 -48.77 3.43
N LYS A 260 13.19 -47.80 2.51
CA LYS A 260 12.03 -46.98 2.13
C LYS A 260 10.92 -47.83 1.55
#